data_AF-A0A7C1CKY3-F1
#
_entry.id   AF-A0A7C1CKY3-F1
#
_cell.length_a   1.000
_cell.length_b   1.000
_cell.length_c   1.000
_cell.angle_alpha   90.00
_cell.angle_beta   90.00
_cell.angle_gamma   90.00
#
_symmetry.space_group_name_H-M   'P 1'
#
loop_
_entity.id
_entity.type
_entity.pdbx_description
1 polymer ?
#
loop_
_entity_poly.entity_id
_entity_poly.type
_entity_poly.pdbx_seq_one_letter_code
_entity_poly.pdbx_strand_id
1 'polypeptide(L)' 'MMDAARAAAAQADAPVVVNEHKIKRREGIGVMCRLDVKNVPTICVDGRPVFISIIPDTNTLVETIEKRYQEKRK' A
#
# COMPACT_ATOMS: atom_id res chain seq x y z
N MET A 1 -0.80 -10.56 -1.43
CA MET A 1 -0.41 -9.13 -1.43
C MET A 1 -0.77 -8.44 -0.12
N MET A 2 -1.98 -8.64 0.43
CA MET A 2 -2.34 -8.11 1.75
C MET A 2 -1.37 -8.56 2.85
N ASP A 3 -1.08 -9.86 2.95
CA ASP A 3 -0.18 -10.39 3.99
C ASP A 3 1.23 -9.79 3.91
N ALA A 4 1.75 -9.58 2.70
CA ALA A 4 3.03 -8.90 2.49
C ALA A 4 3.01 -7.46 3.02
N ALA A 5 1.92 -6.72 2.76
CA ALA A 5 1.75 -5.37 3.29
C ALA A 5 1.66 -5.36 4.84
N ARG A 6 0.98 -6.33 5.46
CA ARG A 6 0.96 -6.48 6.94
C ARG A 6 2.33 -6.81 7.51
N ALA A 7 3.03 -7.77 6.89
CA ALA A 7 4.35 -8.18 7.34
C ALA A 7 5.39 -7.05 7.25
N ALA A 8 5.33 -6.25 6.18
CA ALA A 8 6.18 -5.08 6.03
C ALA A 8 5.81 -3.97 7.03
N ALA A 9 4.52 -3.67 7.20
CA ALA A 9 4.08 -2.66 8.17
C ALA A 9 4.46 -3.01 9.62
N ALA A 10 4.50 -4.30 9.97
CA ALA A 10 4.95 -4.75 11.28
C ALA A 10 6.47 -4.61 11.51
N GLN A 11 7.26 -4.54 10.44
CA GLN A 11 8.72 -4.42 10.50
C GLN A 11 9.23 -2.99 10.30
N ALA A 12 8.44 -2.13 9.66
CA ALA A 12 8.81 -0.75 9.38
C ALA A 12 8.86 0.09 10.66
N ASP A 13 9.89 0.94 10.79
CA ASP A 13 9.99 1.93 11.87
C ASP A 13 9.15 3.19 11.55
N ALA A 14 7.86 2.99 11.31
CA ALA A 14 6.92 4.05 10.99
C ALA A 14 5.50 3.74 11.52
N PRO A 15 4.74 4.75 11.96
CA PRO A 15 3.33 4.56 12.31
C PRO A 15 2.51 4.30 11.04
N VAL A 16 2.13 3.03 10.81
CA VAL A 16 1.46 2.58 9.58
C VAL A 16 0.12 1.92 9.91
N VAL A 17 -0.91 2.27 9.14
CA VAL A 17 -2.21 1.59 9.16
C VAL A 17 -2.42 0.90 7.82
N VAL A 18 -2.68 -0.41 7.86
CA VAL A 18 -2.90 -1.22 6.66
C VAL A 18 -4.40 -1.46 6.47
N ASN A 19 -4.95 -0.93 5.38
CA ASN A 19 -6.36 -1.10 5.00
C ASN A 19 -6.50 -1.91 3.71
N GLU A 20 -7.40 -2.89 3.70
CA GLU A 20 -7.69 -3.71 2.51
C GLU A 20 -9.00 -3.27 1.83
N HIS A 21 -8.91 -2.86 0.56
CA HIS A 21 -10.06 -2.50 -0.27
C HIS A 21 -10.34 -3.59 -1.30
N LYS A 22 -11.40 -4.38 -1.06
CA LYS A 22 -11.83 -5.46 -1.97
C LYS A 22 -12.78 -4.91 -3.03
N ILE A 23 -12.43 -5.06 -4.31
CA ILE A 23 -13.27 -4.64 -5.46
C ILE A 23 -14.61 -5.36 -5.54
N LYS A 24 -14.79 -6.46 -4.80
CA LYS A 24 -16.08 -7.15 -4.63
C LYS A 24 -17.12 -6.30 -3.89
N ARG A 25 -16.72 -5.19 -3.26
CA ARG A 25 -17.59 -4.25 -2.54
C ARG A 25 -17.61 -2.91 -3.27
N ARG A 26 -18.77 -2.24 -3.28
CA ARG A 26 -18.95 -0.92 -3.89
C ARG A 26 -17.98 0.14 -3.33
N GLU A 27 -17.70 0.09 -2.04
CA GLU A 27 -16.68 0.91 -1.40
C GLU A 27 -15.28 0.69 -2.00
N GLY A 28 -14.90 -0.58 -2.23
CA GLY A 28 -13.60 -0.91 -2.83
C GLY A 28 -13.45 -0.42 -4.26
N ILE A 29 -14.53 -0.47 -5.05
CA ILE A 29 -14.57 0.13 -6.40
C ILE A 29 -14.40 1.65 -6.30
N GLY A 30 -15.10 2.30 -5.37
CA GLY A 30 -14.99 3.75 -5.15
C GLY A 30 -13.56 4.18 -4.79
N VAL A 31 -12.87 3.41 -3.95
CA VAL A 31 -11.46 3.65 -3.61
C VAL A 31 -10.56 3.44 -4.82
N MET A 32 -10.79 2.40 -5.63
CA MET A 32 -10.04 2.14 -6.85
C MET A 32 -10.13 3.34 -7.82
N CYS A 33 -11.33 3.89 -8.02
CA CYS A 33 -11.53 5.10 -8.83
C CYS A 33 -10.85 6.33 -8.21
N ARG A 34 -10.95 6.53 -6.89
CA ARG A 34 -10.37 7.70 -6.20
C ARG A 34 -8.83 7.73 -6.27
N LEU A 35 -8.19 6.56 -6.25
CA LEU A 35 -6.74 6.42 -6.26
C LEU A 35 -6.16 6.22 -7.68
N ASP A 36 -6.98 6.34 -8.72
CA ASP A 36 -6.62 6.10 -10.14
C ASP A 36 -5.93 4.75 -10.37
N VAL A 37 -6.40 3.71 -9.66
CA VAL A 37 -5.87 2.35 -9.79
C VAL A 37 -6.58 1.64 -10.94
N LYS A 38 -5.82 1.15 -11.92
CA LYS A 38 -6.38 0.47 -13.11
C LYS A 38 -6.35 -1.06 -13.03
N ASN A 39 -5.50 -1.61 -12.17
CA ASN A 39 -5.25 -3.05 -12.09
C ASN A 39 -5.25 -3.50 -10.63
N VAL A 40 -5.67 -4.74 -10.40
CA VAL A 40 -5.58 -5.41 -9.10
C VAL A 40 -4.65 -6.63 -9.21
N PRO A 41 -3.91 -6.98 -8.14
CA PRO A 41 -3.81 -6.26 -6.88
C PRO A 41 -2.82 -5.08 -6.96
N THR A 42 -3.09 -3.97 -6.25
CA THR A 42 -2.23 -2.78 -6.20
C THR A 42 -2.00 -2.35 -4.75
N ILE A 43 -0.74 -2.08 -4.39
CA ILE A 43 -0.39 -1.48 -3.11
C ILE A 43 -0.27 0.03 -3.29
N CYS A 44 -1.02 0.77 -2.49
CA CYS A 44 -0.91 2.22 -2.40
C CYS A 44 -0.26 2.61 -1.07
N VAL A 45 0.67 3.56 -1.11
CA VAL A 45 1.29 4.13 0.11
C VAL A 45 0.91 5.61 0.17
N ASP A 46 0.24 6.02 1.26
CA ASP A 46 -0.34 7.36 1.42
C ASP A 46 -1.17 7.83 0.19
N GLY A 47 -2.02 6.93 -0.33
CA GLY A 47 -2.92 7.23 -1.45
C GLY A 47 -2.26 7.30 -2.83
N ARG A 48 -0.99 6.93 -2.96
CA ARG A 48 -0.30 6.85 -4.26
C ARG A 48 -0.08 5.39 -4.66
N PRO A 49 -0.42 4.97 -5.89
CA PRO A 49 -0.07 3.64 -6.39
C PRO A 49 1.46 3.48 -6.44
N VAL A 50 1.99 2.45 -5.81
CA VAL A 50 3.44 2.19 -5.76
C VAL A 50 3.78 0.87 -6.46
N PHE A 51 3.02 -0.18 -6.15
CA PHE A 51 3.22 -1.49 -6.76
C PHE A 51 1.92 -1.93 -7.43
N ILE A 52 1.96 -2.08 -8.75
CA ILE A 52 0.80 -2.40 -9.58
C ILE A 52 1.00 -3.81 -10.15
N SER A 53 0.10 -4.74 -9.81
CA SER A 53 0.10 -6.12 -10.30
C SER A 53 1.37 -6.94 -10.00
N ILE A 54 2.23 -6.48 -9.10
CA ILE A 54 3.49 -7.14 -8.72
C ILE A 54 3.59 -7.12 -7.20
N ILE A 55 3.81 -8.29 -6.60
CA ILE A 55 4.08 -8.39 -5.16
C ILE A 55 5.59 -8.22 -4.96
N PRO A 56 6.07 -7.06 -4.45
CA PRO A 56 7.47 -6.90 -4.09
C PRO A 56 7.86 -7.80 -2.90
N ASP A 57 9.15 -7.97 -2.66
CA ASP A 57 9.65 -8.59 -1.45
C ASP A 57 9.42 -7.70 -0.22
N THR A 58 9.55 -8.31 0.96
CA THR A 58 9.29 -7.64 2.24
C THR A 58 10.22 -6.46 2.49
N ASN A 59 11.50 -6.56 2.15
CA ASN A 59 12.46 -5.49 2.40
C ASN A 59 12.15 -4.27 1.55
N THR A 60 11.86 -4.49 0.26
CA THR A 60 11.42 -3.42 -0.66
C THR A 60 10.17 -2.70 -0.13
N LEU A 61 9.21 -3.42 0.45
CA LEU A 61 8.02 -2.80 1.06
C LEU A 61 8.37 -1.97 2.29
N VAL A 62 9.19 -2.51 3.20
CA VAL A 62 9.62 -1.81 4.43
C VAL A 62 10.33 -0.51 4.08
N GLU A 63 11.34 -0.59 3.20
CA GLU A 63 12.10 0.59 2.75
C GLU A 63 11.19 1.64 2.12
N THR A 64 10.19 1.21 1.33
CA THR A 64 9.26 2.14 0.69
C THR A 64 8.37 2.87 1.70
N ILE A 65 7.89 2.15 2.71
CA ILE A 65 7.09 2.71 3.81
C ILE A 65 7.92 3.73 4.59
N GLU A 66 9.13 3.35 5.00
CA GLU A 66 10.01 4.20 5.80
C GLU A 66 10.44 5.44 5.02
N LYS A 67 10.83 5.28 3.76
CA LYS A 67 11.16 6.41 2.88
C LYS A 67 10.00 7.41 2.81
N ARG A 68 8.78 6.92 2.56
CA ARG A 68 7.59 7.78 2.49
C ARG A 68 7.34 8.50 3.82
N TYR A 69 7.57 7.83 4.94
CA TYR A 69 7.45 8.44 6.27
C TYR A 69 8.50 9.54 6.50
N GLN A 70 9.77 9.31 6.15
CA GLN A 70 10.82 10.32 6.26
C GLN A 70 10.56 11.53 5.35
N GLU A 71 10.02 11.32 4.15
CA GLU A 71 9.60 12.41 3.26
C GLU A 71 8.49 13.29 3.84
N LYS A 72 7.66 12.79 4.77
CA LYS A 72 6.62 13.58 5.47
C LYS A 72 7.14 14.36 6.67
N ARG A 73 8.32 13.97 7.19
CA ARG A 73 8.94 14.61 8.36
C ARG A 73 9.84 15.79 7.99
N LYS A 74 10.25 15.88 6.73
CA LYS A 74 10.96 17.04 6.17
C LYS A 74 9.96 18.13 5.82
#